data_AF-A0A1Y6H473-F1
#
_entry.id   AF-A0A1Y6H473-F1
#
_cell.length_a   1.000
_cell.length_b   1.000
_cell.length_c   1.000
_cell.angle_alpha   90.00
_cell.angle_beta   90.00
_cell.angle_gamma   90.00
#
_symmetry.space_group_name_H-M   'P 1'
#
loop_
_entity.id
_entity.type
_entity.pdbx_description
1 polymer ?
#
loop_
_entity_poly.entity_id
_entity_poly.type
_entity_poly.pdbx_seq_one_letter_code
_entity_poly.pdbx_strand_id
1 'polypeptide(L)'
;MSTRERNIAKVAIDGRCFTYVFPCQWEDHCKIGFSRDPLGRISSLHPRWFAFFDLQRGLLMEAERERDARDLELQLRRPLLAHNAPAPLAIRAIAGGHTEWFRGVSEALEHAVARLQAQGYRVFVLGDWLQAAMAQRIDRLYDWAAVQLNPDELDGLTGPTPAQRTLRDVLDGYQALDLPLHAHLPEHICAWYYRSA
;
A
#
# COMPACT_ATOMS: atom_id res chain seq x y z
N MET A 1 -29.26 -7.72 -19.92
CA MET A 1 -28.26 -8.22 -18.94
C MET A 1 -26.90 -7.85 -19.50
N SER A 2 -26.01 -7.09 -18.87
CA SER A 2 -25.80 -6.80 -17.45
C SER A 2 -25.28 -5.38 -17.28
N THR A 3 -25.98 -4.62 -16.45
CA THR A 3 -25.63 -3.29 -15.95
C THR A 3 -24.48 -3.45 -14.96
N ARG A 4 -23.26 -3.03 -15.32
CA ARG A 4 -22.15 -2.79 -14.39
C ARG A 4 -21.52 -1.44 -14.71
N GLU A 5 -22.34 -0.40 -14.69
CA GLU A 5 -21.87 0.95 -14.36
C GLU A 5 -21.48 0.92 -12.88
N ARG A 6 -20.25 0.45 -12.61
CA ARG A 6 -19.60 0.71 -11.32
C ARG A 6 -19.47 2.21 -11.24
N ASN A 7 -20.32 2.81 -10.41
CA ASN A 7 -20.18 4.18 -9.96
C ASN A 7 -18.84 4.24 -9.20
N ILE A 8 -17.74 4.51 -9.91
CA ILE A 8 -16.43 4.74 -9.33
C ILE A 8 -16.55 6.08 -8.62
N ALA A 9 -17.02 6.05 -7.38
CA ALA A 9 -16.87 7.17 -6.47
C ALA A 9 -15.38 7.54 -6.54
N LYS A 10 -15.08 8.73 -7.09
CA LYS A 10 -13.72 9.22 -7.30
C LYS A 10 -12.93 8.99 -6.01
N VAL A 11 -11.95 8.09 -6.07
CA VAL A 11 -11.08 7.79 -4.92
C VAL A 11 -10.47 9.12 -4.48
N ALA A 12 -10.79 9.54 -3.25
CA ALA A 12 -10.20 10.74 -2.68
C ALA A 12 -8.77 10.39 -2.28
N ILE A 13 -7.80 11.11 -2.84
CA ILE A 13 -6.39 10.88 -2.53
C ILE A 13 -5.65 12.16 -2.11
N ASP A 14 -6.35 13.30 -2.06
CA ASP A 14 -5.82 14.60 -1.70
C ASP A 14 -6.35 15.08 -0.34
N GLY A 15 -5.44 15.60 0.50
CA GLY A 15 -5.78 16.43 1.66
C GLY A 15 -6.51 15.75 2.83
N ARG A 16 -6.77 14.44 2.78
CA ARG A 16 -7.52 13.69 3.80
C ARG A 16 -6.60 12.78 4.64
N CYS A 17 -7.06 12.46 5.84
CA CYS A 17 -6.46 11.43 6.68
C CYS A 17 -7.19 10.11 6.44
N PHE A 18 -6.48 9.00 6.60
CA PHE A 18 -7.08 7.67 6.45
C PHE A 18 -6.75 6.81 7.64
N THR A 19 -7.75 6.11 8.17
CA THR A 19 -7.53 4.94 9.02
C THR A 19 -7.36 3.73 8.11
N TYR A 20 -6.26 3.01 8.25
CA TYR A 20 -5.93 1.88 7.39
C TYR A 20 -5.99 0.56 8.13
N VAL A 21 -6.36 -0.48 7.38
CA VAL A 21 -6.24 -1.89 7.76
C VAL A 21 -5.40 -2.57 6.66
N PHE A 22 -4.20 -3.02 7.02
CA PHE A 22 -3.27 -3.72 6.12
C PHE A 22 -3.15 -5.19 6.56
N PRO A 23 -4.01 -6.09 6.05
CA PRO A 23 -3.87 -7.53 6.29
C PRO A 23 -2.68 -8.09 5.51
N CYS A 24 -2.01 -9.09 6.07
CA CYS A 24 -0.97 -9.85 5.38
C CYS A 24 -1.60 -10.89 4.43
N GLN A 25 -0.95 -11.17 3.29
CA GLN A 25 -1.47 -12.10 2.28
C GLN A 25 -1.44 -13.58 2.74
N TRP A 26 -0.41 -13.96 3.49
CA TRP A 26 -0.11 -15.37 3.81
C TRP A 26 -0.21 -15.71 5.29
N GLU A 27 -0.47 -14.70 6.12
CA GLU A 27 -0.59 -14.84 7.56
C GLU A 27 -1.86 -14.13 7.99
N ASP A 28 -2.54 -14.65 9.01
CA ASP A 28 -3.72 -14.00 9.58
C ASP A 28 -3.33 -12.83 10.50
N HIS A 29 -2.34 -12.03 10.09
CA HIS A 29 -1.94 -10.79 10.73
C HIS A 29 -2.55 -9.60 10.01
N CYS A 30 -2.85 -8.54 10.75
CA CYS A 30 -3.14 -7.25 10.17
C CYS A 30 -2.50 -6.12 10.97
N LYS A 31 -2.11 -5.07 10.26
CA LYS A 31 -1.74 -3.78 10.85
C LYS A 31 -2.93 -2.83 10.78
N ILE A 32 -3.25 -2.19 11.90
CA ILE A 32 -4.21 -1.08 11.96
C ILE A 32 -3.47 0.20 12.31
N GLY A 33 -3.84 1.32 11.71
CA GLY A 33 -3.27 2.63 12.05
C GLY A 33 -3.95 3.75 11.28
N PHE A 34 -3.34 4.94 11.27
CA PHE A 34 -3.79 6.04 10.41
C PHE A 34 -2.61 6.76 9.75
N SER A 35 -2.85 7.40 8.60
CA SER A 35 -1.87 8.18 7.84
C SER A 35 -2.55 9.17 6.90
N ARG A 36 -1.87 10.27 6.56
CA ARG A 36 -2.22 11.14 5.42
C ARG A 36 -1.67 10.62 4.09
N ASP A 37 -0.65 9.77 4.15
CA ASP A 37 -0.04 9.12 2.99
C ASP A 37 -0.04 7.59 3.21
N PRO A 38 -1.15 6.89 2.94
CA PRO A 38 -1.20 5.43 3.01
C PRO A 38 -0.15 4.74 2.14
N LEU A 39 0.15 5.26 0.94
CA LEU A 39 1.18 4.71 0.06
C LEU A 39 2.58 4.83 0.70
N GLY A 40 2.98 6.00 1.17
CA GLY A 40 4.25 6.14 1.89
C GLY A 40 4.30 5.27 3.15
N ARG A 41 3.17 5.14 3.86
CA ARG A 41 3.10 4.32 5.08
C ARG A 41 3.28 2.84 4.77
N ILE A 42 2.57 2.28 3.80
CA ILE A 42 2.69 0.85 3.46
C ILE A 42 4.09 0.51 2.91
N SER A 43 4.68 1.39 2.09
CA SER A 43 6.06 1.24 1.61
C SER A 43 7.11 1.35 2.71
N SER A 44 6.83 2.12 3.79
CA SER A 44 7.72 2.18 4.95
C SER A 44 7.74 0.88 5.76
N LEU A 45 6.64 0.11 5.74
CA LEU A 45 6.52 -1.16 6.47
C LEU A 45 7.26 -2.29 5.76
N HIS A 46 7.12 -2.38 4.44
CA HIS A 46 7.72 -3.44 3.63
C HIS A 46 8.05 -2.93 2.22
N PRO A 47 9.27 -3.16 1.68
CA PRO A 47 9.64 -2.71 0.33
C PRO A 47 8.75 -3.34 -0.76
N ARG A 48 8.49 -4.64 -0.64
CA ARG A 48 7.59 -5.41 -1.52
C ARG A 48 6.17 -5.49 -0.97
N TRP A 49 5.65 -4.36 -0.52
CA TRP A 49 4.34 -4.29 0.15
C TRP A 49 3.22 -4.94 -0.68
N PHE A 50 3.28 -4.83 -2.00
CA PHE A 50 2.32 -5.40 -2.96
C PHE A 50 2.25 -6.94 -2.95
N ALA A 51 3.31 -7.61 -2.49
CA ALA A 51 3.37 -9.07 -2.36
C ALA A 51 3.16 -9.55 -0.92
N PHE A 52 3.37 -8.66 0.06
CA PHE A 52 3.31 -8.98 1.48
C PHE A 52 1.91 -8.76 2.06
N PHE A 53 1.25 -7.66 1.68
CA PHE A 53 -0.09 -7.31 2.13
C PHE A 53 -1.15 -7.77 1.14
N ASP A 54 -2.31 -8.19 1.66
CA ASP A 54 -3.49 -8.46 0.85
C ASP A 54 -4.17 -7.15 0.49
N LEU A 55 -3.96 -6.70 -0.75
CA LEU A 55 -4.48 -5.43 -1.24
C LEU A 55 -6.00 -5.46 -1.50
N GLN A 56 -6.58 -6.64 -1.67
CA GLN A 56 -8.01 -6.79 -1.95
C GLN A 56 -8.83 -6.84 -0.66
N ARG A 57 -8.25 -7.38 0.41
CA ARG A 57 -8.84 -7.36 1.76
C ARG A 57 -8.40 -6.16 2.59
N GLY A 58 -7.36 -5.45 2.14
CA GLY A 58 -6.92 -4.19 2.74
C GLY A 58 -7.95 -3.09 2.55
N LEU A 59 -8.06 -2.21 3.55
CA LEU A 59 -9.11 -1.20 3.60
C LEU A 59 -8.57 0.14 4.07
N LEU A 60 -9.13 1.22 3.53
CA LEU A 60 -8.90 2.59 3.96
C LEU A 60 -10.23 3.26 4.28
N MET A 61 -10.38 3.77 5.49
CA MET A 61 -11.49 4.63 5.90
C MET A 61 -11.08 6.08 5.83
N GLU A 62 -11.85 6.86 5.09
CA GLU A 62 -11.61 8.29 4.90
C GLU A 62 -12.02 9.09 6.14
N ALA A 63 -11.17 10.04 6.53
CA ALA A 63 -11.44 10.99 7.60
C ALA A 63 -11.00 12.40 7.18
N GLU A 64 -11.80 13.40 7.52
CA GLU A 64 -11.51 14.79 7.16
C GLU A 64 -10.33 15.36 7.96
N ARG A 65 -10.18 14.91 9.22
CA ARG A 65 -9.14 15.38 10.13
C ARG A 65 -8.38 14.22 10.74
N GLU A 66 -7.14 14.51 11.15
CA GLU A 66 -6.28 13.54 11.81
C GLU A 66 -6.87 13.01 13.12
N ARG A 67 -7.53 13.89 13.88
CA ARG A 67 -8.26 13.50 15.10
C ARG A 67 -9.32 12.44 14.79
N ASP A 68 -10.12 12.67 13.75
CA ASP A 68 -11.21 11.77 13.36
C ASP A 68 -10.64 10.41 12.89
N ALA A 69 -9.52 10.42 12.15
CA ALA A 69 -8.80 9.19 11.77
C ALA A 69 -8.23 8.43 12.98
N ARG A 70 -7.74 9.15 13.99
CA ARG A 70 -7.24 8.56 15.23
C ARG A 70 -8.38 7.97 16.08
N ASP A 71 -9.51 8.65 16.14
CA ASP A 71 -10.68 8.16 16.88
C ASP A 71 -11.25 6.90 16.22
N LEU A 72 -11.32 6.86 14.88
CA LEU A 72 -11.66 5.66 14.10
C LEU A 72 -10.66 4.51 14.33
N GLU A 73 -9.37 4.82 14.32
CA GLU A 73 -8.31 3.84 14.57
C GLU A 73 -8.44 3.21 15.96
N LEU A 74 -8.67 4.02 17.00
CA LEU A 74 -8.93 3.54 18.36
C LEU A 74 -10.22 2.73 18.43
N GLN A 75 -11.29 3.15 17.74
CA GLN A 75 -12.56 2.42 17.70
C GLN A 75 -12.40 1.02 17.09
N LEU A 76 -11.54 0.86 16.09
CA LEU A 76 -11.23 -0.44 15.48
C LEU A 76 -10.32 -1.30 16.37
N ARG A 77 -9.31 -0.71 17.01
CA ARG A 77 -8.31 -1.44 17.79
C ARG A 77 -8.81 -1.90 19.16
N ARG A 78 -9.60 -1.08 19.85
CA ARG A 78 -10.02 -1.35 21.24
C ARG A 78 -10.71 -2.71 21.43
N PRO A 79 -11.64 -3.13 20.55
CA PRO A 79 -12.25 -4.47 20.67
C PRO A 79 -11.27 -5.62 20.44
N LEU A 80 -10.12 -5.36 19.81
CA LEU A 80 -9.16 -6.36 19.35
C LEU A 80 -7.93 -6.49 20.25
N LEU A 81 -7.86 -5.78 21.38
CA LEU A 81 -6.67 -5.76 22.24
C LEU A 81 -6.21 -7.14 22.69
N ALA A 82 -7.15 -8.07 22.96
CA ALA A 82 -6.85 -9.45 23.32
C ALA A 82 -6.15 -10.25 22.20
N HIS A 83 -6.20 -9.75 20.97
CA HIS A 83 -5.61 -10.35 19.77
C HIS A 83 -4.31 -9.65 19.35
N ASN A 84 -3.79 -8.72 20.17
CA ASN A 84 -2.54 -8.05 19.86
C ASN A 84 -1.41 -9.06 19.70
N ALA A 85 -0.65 -8.90 18.63
CA ALA A 85 0.45 -9.77 18.25
C ALA A 85 1.70 -8.94 17.96
N PRO A 86 2.90 -9.51 18.07
CA PRO A 86 4.10 -8.86 17.55
C PRO A 86 4.00 -8.68 16.02
N ALA A 87 4.73 -7.69 15.51
CA ALA A 87 4.87 -7.52 14.07
C ALA A 87 5.51 -8.77 13.42
N PRO A 88 5.08 -9.17 12.21
CA PRO A 88 5.78 -10.20 11.43
C PRO A 88 7.26 -9.86 11.23
N LEU A 89 8.13 -10.88 11.21
CA LEU A 89 9.60 -10.70 11.10
C LEU A 89 10.04 -9.94 9.84
N ALA A 90 9.27 -10.04 8.75
CA ALA A 90 9.55 -9.36 7.49
C ALA A 90 9.29 -7.83 7.58
N ILE A 91 8.54 -7.36 8.58
CA ILE A 91 8.27 -5.94 8.77
C ILE A 91 9.53 -5.23 9.27
N ARG A 92 9.82 -4.07 8.69
CA ARG A 92 10.93 -3.22 9.14
C ARG A 92 10.70 -2.78 10.58
N ALA A 93 11.64 -3.12 11.46
CA ALA A 93 11.53 -2.88 12.91
C ALA A 93 11.21 -1.42 13.28
N ILE A 94 11.79 -0.45 12.55
CA ILE A 94 11.61 1.00 12.78
C ILE A 94 10.17 1.45 12.46
N ALA A 95 9.51 0.78 11.50
CA ALA A 95 8.18 1.16 11.03
C ALA A 95 7.04 0.33 11.66
N GLY A 96 7.36 -0.83 12.22
CA GLY A 96 6.40 -1.84 12.63
C GLY A 96 5.41 -1.38 13.70
N GLY A 97 5.87 -0.63 14.71
CA GLY A 97 5.04 -0.36 15.89
C GLY A 97 4.72 -1.65 16.69
N HIS A 98 4.49 -1.52 17.99
CA HIS A 98 4.37 -2.70 18.87
C HIS A 98 2.92 -3.07 19.24
N THR A 99 2.00 -2.11 19.20
CA THR A 99 0.63 -2.28 19.75
C THR A 99 -0.46 -2.33 18.67
N GLU A 100 -0.05 -2.30 17.41
CA GLU A 100 -0.92 -2.03 16.27
C GLU A 100 -1.06 -3.22 15.32
N TRP A 101 -0.47 -4.35 15.69
CA TRP A 101 -0.57 -5.62 15.00
C TRP A 101 -1.51 -6.55 15.76
N PHE A 102 -2.32 -7.28 15.00
CA PHE A 102 -3.32 -8.20 15.52
C PHE A 102 -3.31 -9.49 14.71
N ARG A 103 -3.70 -10.61 15.34
CA ARG A 103 -3.83 -11.92 14.68
C ARG A 103 -5.18 -12.55 15.00
N GLY A 104 -5.83 -13.22 14.05
CA GLY A 104 -7.12 -13.87 14.35
C GLY A 104 -8.32 -12.95 14.27
N VAL A 105 -8.21 -11.79 13.59
CA VAL A 105 -9.20 -10.70 13.69
C VAL A 105 -9.93 -10.38 12.40
N SER A 106 -9.68 -11.16 11.34
CA SER A 106 -10.27 -10.95 10.00
C SER A 106 -11.79 -10.72 10.06
N GLU A 107 -12.55 -11.66 10.62
CA GLU A 107 -14.02 -11.58 10.70
C GLU A 107 -14.50 -10.41 11.58
N ALA A 108 -13.84 -10.17 12.71
CA ALA A 108 -14.19 -9.08 13.61
C ALA A 108 -13.99 -7.70 12.94
N LEU A 109 -12.94 -7.58 12.12
CA LEU A 109 -12.66 -6.37 11.33
C LEU A 109 -13.68 -6.16 10.21
N GLU A 110 -14.02 -7.21 9.47
CA GLU A 110 -15.03 -7.15 8.41
C GLU A 110 -16.37 -6.63 8.96
N HIS A 111 -16.81 -7.17 10.11
CA HIS A 111 -18.01 -6.66 10.80
C HIS A 111 -17.87 -5.23 11.31
N ALA A 112 -16.71 -4.86 11.87
CA ALA A 112 -16.48 -3.51 12.38
C ALA A 112 -16.52 -2.47 11.24
N VAL A 113 -15.87 -2.76 10.12
CA VAL A 113 -15.85 -1.90 8.93
C VAL A 113 -17.25 -1.80 8.31
N ALA A 114 -17.97 -2.91 8.17
CA ALA A 114 -19.33 -2.88 7.63
C ALA A 114 -20.27 -1.97 8.45
N ARG A 115 -20.13 -1.98 9.79
CA ARG A 115 -20.88 -1.05 10.66
C ARG A 115 -20.48 0.40 10.43
N LEU A 116 -19.19 0.70 10.27
CA LEU A 116 -18.72 2.07 9.99
C LEU A 116 -19.22 2.55 8.62
N GLN A 117 -19.20 1.69 7.60
CA GLN A 117 -19.79 1.99 6.29
C GLN A 117 -21.29 2.31 6.42
N ALA A 118 -22.04 1.52 7.19
CA ALA A 118 -23.46 1.77 7.45
C ALA A 118 -23.72 3.09 8.21
N GLN A 119 -22.73 3.59 8.96
CA GLN A 119 -22.76 4.90 9.62
C GLN A 119 -22.37 6.07 8.70
N GLY A 120 -22.03 5.78 7.44
CA GLY A 120 -21.73 6.79 6.41
C GLY A 120 -20.23 7.06 6.20
N TYR A 121 -19.33 6.33 6.87
CA TYR A 121 -17.90 6.45 6.59
C TYR A 121 -17.59 5.91 5.20
N ARG A 122 -16.80 6.67 4.44
CA ARG A 122 -16.30 6.22 3.13
C ARG A 122 -15.18 5.23 3.34
N VAL A 123 -15.29 4.09 2.67
CA VAL A 123 -14.29 3.02 2.76
C VAL A 123 -13.88 2.63 1.35
N PHE A 124 -12.57 2.53 1.15
CA PHE A 124 -11.94 2.14 -0.10
C PHE A 124 -11.22 0.80 0.08
N VAL A 125 -11.28 -0.03 -0.95
CA VAL A 125 -10.36 -1.17 -1.09
C VAL A 125 -8.96 -0.62 -1.28
N LEU A 126 -7.99 -1.19 -0.56
CA LEU A 126 -6.61 -0.70 -0.54
C LEU A 126 -5.96 -0.75 -1.92
N GLY A 127 -6.14 -1.84 -2.67
CA GLY A 127 -5.63 -1.99 -4.03
C GLY A 127 -6.12 -0.89 -4.96
N ASP A 128 -7.44 -0.65 -5.00
CA ASP A 128 -8.05 0.39 -5.83
C ASP A 128 -7.54 1.79 -5.44
N TRP A 129 -7.39 2.05 -4.14
CA TRP A 129 -6.86 3.33 -3.68
C TRP A 129 -5.39 3.54 -4.03
N LEU A 130 -4.55 2.50 -3.83
CA LEU A 130 -3.13 2.55 -4.18
C LEU A 130 -2.94 2.70 -5.68
N GLN A 131 -3.76 2.01 -6.48
CA GLN A 131 -3.74 2.12 -7.94
C GLN A 131 -4.05 3.54 -8.39
N ALA A 132 -5.10 4.17 -7.84
CA ALA A 132 -5.39 5.58 -8.10
C ALA A 132 -4.27 6.52 -7.63
N ALA A 133 -3.66 6.25 -6.47
CA ALA A 133 -2.58 7.07 -5.92
C ALA A 133 -1.27 6.97 -6.70
N MET A 134 -0.93 5.78 -7.18
CA MET A 134 0.25 5.57 -8.02
C MET A 134 0.02 6.07 -9.44
N ALA A 135 -1.19 5.95 -9.99
CA ALA A 135 -1.55 6.51 -11.29
C ALA A 135 -1.34 8.05 -11.32
N GLN A 136 -1.64 8.78 -10.24
CA GLN A 136 -1.37 10.22 -10.18
C GLN A 136 0.12 10.58 -10.10
N ARG A 137 0.98 9.62 -9.74
CA ARG A 137 2.43 9.81 -9.64
C ARG A 137 3.17 9.27 -10.86
N ILE A 138 2.51 8.53 -11.76
CA ILE A 138 3.13 7.80 -12.86
C ILE A 138 3.83 8.72 -13.87
N ASP A 139 3.30 9.93 -14.08
CA ASP A 139 3.92 10.91 -14.99
C ASP A 139 5.31 11.36 -14.50
N ARG A 140 5.56 11.31 -13.19
CA ARG A 140 6.87 11.64 -12.59
C ARG A 140 7.81 10.44 -12.54
N LEU A 141 7.33 9.25 -12.91
CA LEU A 141 8.11 8.02 -12.84
C LEU A 141 9.32 8.07 -13.77
N TYR A 142 9.17 8.68 -14.95
CA TYR A 142 10.23 8.80 -15.94
C TYR A 142 11.45 9.52 -15.36
N ASP A 143 11.26 10.77 -14.91
CA ASP A 143 12.32 11.61 -14.37
C ASP A 143 12.96 10.99 -13.13
N TRP A 144 12.14 10.40 -12.26
CA TRP A 144 12.63 9.73 -11.07
C TRP A 144 13.50 8.52 -11.43
N ALA A 145 13.03 7.64 -12.33
CA ALA A 145 13.73 6.41 -12.70
C ALA A 145 15.06 6.70 -13.44
N ALA A 146 15.09 7.74 -14.27
CA ALA A 146 16.26 8.12 -15.08
C ALA A 146 17.52 8.44 -14.25
N VAL A 147 17.36 8.80 -12.98
CA VAL A 147 18.47 9.19 -12.10
C VAL A 147 18.78 8.17 -11.01
N GLN A 148 18.10 7.02 -10.98
CA GLN A 148 18.28 6.03 -9.91
C GLN A 148 19.54 5.17 -10.07
N LEU A 149 19.95 4.87 -11.31
CA LEU A 149 21.04 3.96 -11.61
C LEU A 149 22.13 4.66 -12.42
N ASN A 150 23.38 4.40 -12.09
CA ASN A 150 24.51 4.82 -12.92
C ASN A 150 24.75 3.85 -14.10
N PRO A 151 25.59 4.21 -15.09
CA PRO A 151 25.86 3.35 -16.25
C PRO A 151 26.38 1.95 -15.89
N ASP A 152 27.30 1.83 -14.92
CA ASP A 152 27.86 0.55 -14.51
C ASP A 152 26.79 -0.38 -13.89
N GLU A 153 25.83 0.19 -13.16
CA GLU A 153 24.67 -0.53 -12.62
C GLU A 153 23.68 -0.97 -13.71
N LEU A 154 23.53 -0.19 -14.79
CA LEU A 154 22.66 -0.55 -15.91
C LEU A 154 23.25 -1.64 -16.79
N ASP A 155 24.56 -1.59 -16.99
CA ASP A 155 25.33 -2.52 -17.82
C ASP A 155 25.65 -3.83 -17.08
N GLY A 156 25.27 -3.95 -15.79
CA GLY A 156 25.52 -5.14 -14.98
C GLY A 156 26.99 -5.35 -14.66
N LEU A 157 27.80 -4.29 -14.79
CA LEU A 157 29.22 -4.29 -14.44
C LEU A 157 29.40 -4.27 -12.92
N THR A 158 28.36 -3.87 -12.18
CA THR A 158 28.25 -4.03 -10.73
C THR A 158 27.41 -5.25 -10.38
N GLY A 159 27.76 -5.97 -9.30
CA GLY A 159 26.85 -6.93 -8.67
C GLY A 159 25.58 -6.27 -8.11
N PRO A 160 24.63 -7.03 -7.52
CA PRO A 160 23.34 -6.51 -7.09
C PRO A 160 23.42 -5.35 -6.08
N THR A 161 23.04 -4.15 -6.50
CA THR A 161 23.11 -2.95 -5.65
C THR A 161 21.81 -2.68 -4.89
N PRO A 162 21.85 -1.95 -3.75
CA PRO A 162 20.64 -1.49 -3.08
C PRO A 162 19.76 -0.58 -3.94
N ALA A 163 20.35 0.23 -4.83
CA ALA A 163 19.63 1.10 -5.74
C ALA A 163 18.84 0.29 -6.78
N GLN A 164 19.49 -0.72 -7.39
CA GLN A 164 18.84 -1.67 -8.29
C GLN A 164 17.64 -2.38 -7.63
N ARG A 165 17.82 -2.88 -6.39
CA ARG A 165 16.71 -3.53 -5.66
C ARG A 165 15.57 -2.56 -5.38
N THR A 166 15.88 -1.33 -4.94
CA THR A 166 14.88 -0.31 -4.63
C THR A 166 14.09 0.10 -5.87
N LEU A 167 14.77 0.37 -6.99
CA LEU A 167 14.11 0.68 -8.25
C LEU A 167 13.22 -0.49 -8.69
N ARG A 168 13.73 -1.72 -8.65
CA ARG A 168 12.96 -2.93 -9.00
C ARG A 168 11.71 -3.09 -8.15
N ASP A 169 11.82 -2.94 -6.82
CA ASP A 169 10.66 -3.04 -5.93
C ASP A 169 9.61 -1.97 -6.22
N VAL A 170 10.02 -0.74 -6.59
CA VAL A 170 9.08 0.31 -7.00
C VAL A 170 8.38 -0.06 -8.31
N LEU A 171 9.12 -0.51 -9.32
CA LEU A 171 8.56 -0.90 -10.62
C LEU A 171 7.63 -2.11 -10.50
N ASP A 172 8.01 -3.12 -9.72
CA ASP A 172 7.16 -4.27 -9.40
C ASP A 172 5.85 -3.82 -8.73
N GLY A 173 5.89 -2.78 -7.90
CA GLY A 173 4.69 -2.20 -7.28
C GLY A 173 3.73 -1.55 -8.28
N TYR A 174 4.24 -0.85 -9.28
CA TYR A 174 3.42 -0.35 -10.40
C TYR A 174 2.83 -1.50 -11.22
N GLN A 175 3.65 -2.51 -11.54
CA GLN A 175 3.21 -3.67 -12.30
C GLN A 175 2.15 -4.49 -11.54
N ALA A 176 2.30 -4.66 -10.23
CA ALA A 176 1.33 -5.38 -9.38
C ALA A 176 -0.04 -4.68 -9.26
N LEU A 177 -0.12 -3.41 -9.64
CA LEU A 177 -1.37 -2.62 -9.70
C LEU A 177 -1.84 -2.39 -11.14
N ASP A 178 -1.33 -3.19 -12.09
CA ASP A 178 -1.68 -3.13 -13.51
C ASP A 178 -1.46 -1.75 -14.15
N LEU A 179 -0.46 -0.99 -13.67
CA LEU A 179 -0.10 0.31 -14.23
C LEU A 179 0.93 0.14 -15.37
N PRO A 180 0.73 0.79 -16.52
CA PRO A 180 1.59 0.59 -17.69
C PRO A 180 2.96 1.23 -17.45
N LEU A 181 4.03 0.41 -17.38
CA LEU A 181 5.39 0.92 -17.19
C LEU A 181 6.04 1.41 -18.48
N HIS A 182 5.82 0.70 -19.60
CA HIS A 182 6.57 0.92 -20.84
C HIS A 182 6.47 2.35 -21.39
N ALA A 183 5.32 3.01 -21.23
CA ALA A 183 5.07 4.36 -21.71
C ALA A 183 5.64 5.44 -20.78
N HIS A 184 6.08 5.08 -19.57
CA HIS A 184 6.44 5.99 -18.49
C HIS A 184 7.87 5.78 -17.97
N LEU A 185 8.68 4.96 -18.65
CA LEU A 185 10.07 4.70 -18.30
C LEU A 185 11.03 5.06 -19.44
N PRO A 186 12.24 5.53 -19.12
CA PRO A 186 13.31 5.60 -20.10
C PRO A 186 13.62 4.22 -20.68
N GLU A 187 13.93 4.15 -21.97
CA GLU A 187 14.17 2.88 -22.68
C GLU A 187 15.27 2.02 -22.02
N HIS A 188 16.36 2.66 -21.56
CA HIS A 188 17.46 1.95 -20.90
C HIS A 188 17.05 1.34 -19.55
N ILE A 189 16.17 2.01 -18.78
CA ILE A 189 15.60 1.46 -17.54
C ILE A 189 14.64 0.32 -17.85
N CYS A 190 13.77 0.51 -18.85
CA CYS A 190 12.84 -0.51 -19.32
C CYS A 190 13.58 -1.80 -19.71
N ALA A 191 14.62 -1.65 -20.54
CA ALA A 191 15.46 -2.76 -20.97
C ALA A 191 16.18 -3.43 -19.79
N TRP A 192 16.74 -2.65 -18.86
CA TRP A 192 17.34 -3.20 -17.63
C TRP A 192 16.33 -4.01 -16.81
N TYR A 193 15.13 -3.47 -16.58
CA TYR A 193 14.08 -4.08 -15.76
C TYR A 193 13.65 -5.44 -16.30
N TYR A 194 13.39 -5.53 -17.61
CA TYR A 194 12.96 -6.76 -18.27
C TYR A 194 14.08 -7.78 -18.52
N ARG A 195 15.35 -7.35 -18.62
CA ARG A 195 16.49 -8.30 -18.72
C ARG A 195 16.78 -9.05 -17.42
N SER A 196 16.47 -8.44 -16.27
CA SER A 196 16.71 -9.03 -14.95
C SER A 196 15.43 -9.53 -14.25
N ALA A 197 14.36 -9.77 -15.03
CA ALA A 197 13.17 -10.51 -14.59
C ALA A 197 13.41 -12.02 -14.73
#